data_AF-A0A3L7NDX3-F1
#
_entry.id   AF-A0A3L7NDX3-F1
#
_cell.length_a   1.000
_cell.length_b   1.000
_cell.length_c   1.000
_cell.angle_alpha   90.00
_cell.angle_beta   90.00
_cell.angle_gamma   90.00
#
_symmetry.space_group_name_H-M   'P 1'
#
loop_
_entity.id
_entity.type
_entity.pdbx_description
1 polymer ?
#
loop_
_entity_poly.entity_id
_entity_poly.type
_entity_poly.pdbx_seq_one_letter_code
_entity_poly.pdbx_strand_id
1 'polypeptide(L)'
;MQPDRTPSHDRPQAPSAGHSCQPGATGRRGFVGAAAAGLAALGGHGVSADRPEDNQRLGSDAPPAPSDFRTALLRCLGGEWPAPCPLGPRLRDTIRQDGYRIESVDYEVEPGDRVAGLVMIPDGVDADHPAPAVAVWHQHAGQWHLGKSEPAGLLGDPMHHTGVALVKEGYVVLCPDALCFEERQHPDLAGGAFERFEFLRLVVAGKSMAWKNILDMRRAIDYLSQRPEVQAGRIGCYGHSMGSTHTWLIGPWDERIGCLVGNCCLPTYAAIHRTHLLHCFPNFIPGLAAYGDTPDIAALIAPRPLLLNFGETDSGSPIAEVREGVEKIAAAYAAAGTPEHFEAFIEPDTGHVLSARMWEKTREWLARHLRRA
;
A
#
# COMPACT_ATOMS: atom_id res chain seq x y z
N MET A 1 55.28 -4.09 42.82
CA MET A 1 55.17 -3.18 43.98
C MET A 1 54.06 -2.19 43.70
N GLN A 2 52.91 -2.41 44.35
CA GLN A 2 51.86 -1.43 44.68
C GLN A 2 52.42 -0.30 45.59
N PRO A 3 51.67 0.74 46.02
CA PRO A 3 50.20 0.87 46.08
C PRO A 3 49.63 2.20 45.51
N ASP A 4 48.40 2.26 45.00
CA ASP A 4 47.07 2.08 45.64
C ASP A 4 46.56 3.36 46.32
N ARG A 5 45.41 3.84 45.85
CA ARG A 5 44.62 4.93 46.48
C ARG A 5 43.12 4.62 46.32
N THR A 6 42.49 4.27 47.43
CA THR A 6 41.07 4.53 47.76
C THR A 6 41.05 5.33 49.07
N PRO A 7 40.02 6.19 49.33
CA PRO A 7 38.75 5.75 49.94
C PRO A 7 37.51 6.41 49.28
N SER A 8 36.39 5.71 49.04
CA SER A 8 35.23 5.46 49.91
C SER A 8 34.59 6.69 50.56
N HIS A 9 33.39 7.08 50.11
CA HIS A 9 32.42 7.77 50.95
C HIS A 9 30.97 7.31 50.71
N ASP A 10 30.31 7.20 51.85
CA ASP A 10 29.02 6.66 52.24
C ASP A 10 27.74 7.15 51.53
N ARG A 11 26.74 6.25 51.56
CA ARG A 11 25.29 6.54 51.46
C ARG A 11 24.75 7.16 52.75
N PRO A 12 23.56 7.79 52.69
CA PRO A 12 22.42 7.22 53.44
C PRO A 12 21.13 7.23 52.60
N GLN A 13 20.43 6.10 52.43
CA GLN A 13 19.27 5.59 53.19
C GLN A 13 18.03 6.50 53.25
N ALA A 14 16.92 5.91 52.80
CA ALA A 14 15.55 6.40 52.75
C ALA A 14 14.85 6.46 54.12
N PRO A 15 13.61 6.99 54.18
CA PRO A 15 12.62 6.52 55.14
C PRO A 15 11.46 5.77 54.47
N SER A 16 11.05 4.69 55.13
CA SER A 16 9.86 3.88 54.86
C SER A 16 8.81 4.08 55.96
N ALA A 17 7.53 4.02 55.57
CA ALA A 17 6.34 3.50 56.27
C ALA A 17 5.14 4.34 55.79
N GLY A 18 3.98 3.82 55.40
CA GLY A 18 3.34 2.52 55.60
C GLY A 18 1.83 2.78 55.72
N HIS A 19 1.01 1.75 55.48
CA HIS A 19 -0.47 1.68 55.54
C HIS A 19 -1.15 1.96 54.18
N SER A 20 -2.11 1.18 53.68
CA SER A 20 -2.71 -0.10 54.08
C SER A 20 -3.57 -0.55 52.89
N CYS A 21 -3.51 -1.84 52.55
CA CYS A 21 -4.31 -2.46 51.51
C CYS A 21 -5.52 -3.16 52.16
N GLN A 22 -6.73 -3.02 51.60
CA GLN A 22 -7.72 -4.12 51.43
C GLN A 22 -8.98 -3.65 50.67
N PRO A 23 -9.72 -4.58 50.02
CA PRO A 23 -10.52 -4.35 48.82
C PRO A 23 -12.05 -4.42 49.06
N GLY A 24 -12.82 -3.69 48.25
CA GLY A 24 -14.28 -3.76 48.22
C GLY A 24 -14.80 -4.55 47.03
N ALA A 25 -15.22 -5.79 47.29
CA ALA A 25 -16.03 -6.60 46.39
C ALA A 25 -17.53 -6.27 46.52
N THR A 26 -18.32 -6.81 45.58
CA THR A 26 -19.80 -6.91 45.50
C THR A 26 -20.51 -5.72 44.81
N GLY A 27 -21.45 -5.91 43.87
CA GLY A 27 -22.06 -7.14 43.38
C GLY A 27 -22.90 -6.96 42.12
N ARG A 28 -23.12 -8.09 41.42
CA ARG A 28 -24.14 -8.28 40.39
C ARG A 28 -25.55 -8.17 40.98
N ARG A 29 -26.38 -7.31 40.39
CA ARG A 29 -27.84 -7.46 40.19
C ARG A 29 -28.13 -6.70 38.88
N GLY A 30 -28.59 -7.28 37.78
CA GLY A 30 -29.75 -8.14 37.67
C GLY A 30 -30.98 -7.25 37.46
N PHE A 31 -31.28 -6.88 36.20
CA PHE A 31 -32.59 -6.34 35.85
C PHE A 31 -33.03 -6.92 34.50
N VAL A 32 -33.87 -7.96 34.59
CA VAL A 32 -34.77 -8.43 33.55
C VAL A 32 -36.18 -8.17 34.06
N GLY A 33 -37.03 -7.61 33.20
CA GLY A 33 -38.48 -7.77 33.28
C GLY A 33 -39.28 -6.52 33.64
N ALA A 34 -39.95 -5.94 32.65
CA ALA A 34 -41.41 -6.02 32.56
C ALA A 34 -41.89 -5.48 31.20
N ALA A 35 -42.48 -6.38 30.42
CA ALA A 35 -43.36 -6.07 29.31
C ALA A 35 -44.79 -5.89 29.85
N ALA A 36 -45.53 -4.94 29.29
CA ALA A 36 -46.99 -4.93 29.20
C ALA A 36 -47.34 -3.99 28.03
N ALA A 37 -47.72 -4.54 26.88
CA ALA A 37 -49.08 -4.91 26.49
C ALA A 37 -49.83 -3.74 25.85
N GLY A 38 -50.00 -3.83 24.53
CA GLY A 38 -50.82 -2.96 23.70
C GLY A 38 -51.15 -3.65 22.39
N LEU A 39 -51.90 -4.76 22.46
CA LEU A 39 -52.59 -5.33 21.30
C LEU A 39 -53.95 -4.64 21.16
N ALA A 40 -54.21 -4.04 20.00
CA ALA A 40 -55.55 -3.89 19.47
C ALA A 40 -55.50 -4.28 17.99
N ALA A 41 -56.07 -5.44 17.69
CA ALA A 41 -56.29 -5.97 16.36
C ALA A 41 -57.63 -5.47 15.81
N LEU A 42 -57.64 -5.00 14.57
CA LEU A 42 -58.77 -5.08 13.62
C LEU A 42 -58.06 -5.27 12.26
N GLY A 43 -58.07 -6.45 11.66
CA GLY A 43 -59.25 -7.09 11.09
C GLY A 43 -59.07 -7.05 9.57
N GLY A 44 -58.55 -8.14 9.00
CA GLY A 44 -58.22 -8.21 7.57
C GLY A 44 -59.47 -8.24 6.69
N HIS A 45 -59.33 -7.74 5.46
CA HIS A 45 -60.08 -8.17 4.29
C HIS A 45 -59.07 -8.31 3.14
N GLY A 46 -58.99 -9.51 2.58
CA GLY A 46 -58.22 -9.77 1.38
C GLY A 46 -58.80 -9.00 0.20
N VAL A 47 -57.91 -8.36 -0.56
CA VAL A 47 -58.21 -7.90 -1.92
C VAL A 47 -57.07 -8.38 -2.81
N SER A 48 -57.51 -8.88 -3.96
CA SER A 48 -56.81 -9.50 -5.07
C SER A 48 -55.45 -8.89 -5.40
N ALA A 49 -54.56 -9.78 -5.85
CA ALA A 49 -53.36 -9.44 -6.58
C ALA A 49 -53.70 -8.63 -7.83
N ASP A 50 -53.38 -7.33 -7.80
CA ASP A 50 -53.10 -6.55 -9.00
C ASP A 50 -51.63 -6.12 -8.90
N ARG A 51 -50.80 -6.75 -9.73
CA ARG A 51 -49.45 -6.26 -10.02
C ARG A 51 -49.63 -4.97 -10.82
N PRO A 52 -48.99 -3.84 -10.46
CA PRO A 52 -48.77 -2.80 -11.43
C PRO A 52 -47.73 -3.33 -12.42
N GLU A 53 -48.20 -3.93 -13.51
CA GLU A 53 -47.46 -4.05 -14.76
C GLU A 53 -47.38 -2.65 -15.39
N ASP A 54 -46.45 -1.83 -14.91
CA ASP A 54 -45.85 -0.76 -15.71
C ASP A 54 -44.65 -0.20 -14.95
N ASN A 55 -43.54 -0.93 -15.00
CA ASN A 55 -42.22 -0.30 -14.94
C ASN A 55 -41.60 -0.47 -16.33
N GLN A 56 -42.21 0.20 -17.31
CA GLN A 56 -41.61 0.41 -18.62
C GLN A 56 -40.26 1.08 -18.41
N ARG A 57 -39.21 0.27 -18.58
CA ARG A 57 -37.91 0.64 -19.14
C ARG A 57 -37.53 2.10 -18.86
N LEU A 58 -37.03 2.36 -17.65
CA LEU A 58 -35.85 3.22 -17.56
C LEU A 58 -34.84 2.57 -18.51
N GLY A 59 -34.63 3.20 -19.67
CA GLY A 59 -33.61 2.78 -20.61
C GLY A 59 -32.35 2.53 -19.81
N SER A 60 -31.84 1.30 -19.85
CA SER A 60 -30.55 1.03 -19.26
C SER A 60 -29.53 1.73 -20.15
N ASP A 61 -29.31 3.02 -19.92
CA ASP A 61 -28.11 3.75 -20.34
C ASP A 61 -26.87 3.21 -19.59
N ALA A 62 -26.94 1.98 -19.08
CA ALA A 62 -25.80 1.25 -18.59
C ALA A 62 -24.84 1.09 -19.77
N PRO A 63 -23.62 1.64 -19.67
CA PRO A 63 -22.65 1.48 -20.73
C PRO A 63 -22.44 -0.01 -21.01
N PRO A 64 -22.22 -0.37 -22.29
CA PRO A 64 -22.09 -1.77 -22.71
C PRO A 64 -21.04 -2.49 -21.86
N ALA A 65 -21.20 -3.81 -21.75
CA ALA A 65 -20.22 -4.64 -21.05
C ALA A 65 -18.82 -4.38 -21.65
N PRO A 66 -17.78 -4.16 -20.82
CA PRO A 66 -16.44 -3.90 -21.30
C PRO A 66 -15.91 -5.08 -22.13
N SER A 67 -15.20 -4.78 -23.21
CA SER A 67 -14.67 -5.77 -24.17
C SER A 67 -13.46 -6.55 -23.65
N ASP A 68 -12.76 -6.01 -22.65
CA ASP A 68 -11.57 -6.60 -22.06
C ASP A 68 -11.45 -6.25 -20.57
N PHE A 69 -10.60 -7.00 -19.85
CA PHE A 69 -10.43 -6.85 -18.41
C PHE A 69 -9.81 -5.51 -18.01
N ARG A 70 -8.91 -4.91 -18.81
CA ARG A 70 -8.30 -3.61 -18.50
C ARG A 70 -9.34 -2.49 -18.54
N THR A 71 -10.23 -2.51 -19.52
CA THR A 71 -11.36 -1.59 -19.63
C THR A 71 -12.35 -1.78 -18.47
N ALA A 72 -12.65 -3.03 -18.10
CA ALA A 72 -13.47 -3.34 -16.94
C ALA A 72 -12.86 -2.83 -15.63
N LEU A 73 -11.55 -3.03 -15.46
CA LEU A 73 -10.78 -2.58 -14.31
C LEU A 73 -10.81 -1.04 -14.20
N LEU A 74 -10.57 -0.30 -15.28
CA LEU A 74 -10.63 1.17 -15.28
C LEU A 74 -12.01 1.66 -14.81
N ARG A 75 -13.08 1.04 -15.31
CA ARG A 75 -14.46 1.35 -14.90
C ARG A 75 -14.67 1.07 -13.41
N CYS A 76 -14.24 -0.09 -12.90
CA CYS A 76 -14.40 -0.46 -11.49
C CYS A 76 -13.54 0.41 -10.55
N LEU A 77 -12.39 0.89 -11.02
CA LEU A 77 -11.53 1.79 -10.26
C LEU A 77 -12.20 3.15 -10.02
N GLY A 78 -12.95 3.66 -11.00
CA GLY A 78 -13.60 4.97 -10.90
C GLY A 78 -13.56 5.81 -12.19
N GLY A 79 -13.17 5.20 -13.31
CA GLY A 79 -13.16 5.83 -14.63
C GLY A 79 -11.84 6.54 -14.96
N GLU A 80 -11.91 7.43 -15.95
CA GLU A 80 -10.75 8.11 -16.52
C GLU A 80 -9.94 8.90 -15.50
N TRP A 81 -8.64 8.97 -15.74
CA TRP A 81 -7.71 9.77 -14.95
C TRP A 81 -7.90 11.26 -15.29
N PRO A 82 -7.85 12.17 -14.31
CA PRO A 82 -7.90 13.60 -14.60
C PRO A 82 -6.68 14.02 -15.43
N ALA A 83 -6.81 15.12 -16.17
CA ALA A 83 -5.66 15.77 -16.78
C ALA A 83 -4.67 16.19 -15.66
N PRO A 84 -3.36 15.91 -15.82
CA PRO A 84 -2.38 16.25 -14.81
C PRO A 84 -2.28 17.77 -14.62
N CYS A 85 -2.24 18.21 -13.36
CA CYS A 85 -1.88 19.59 -13.00
C CYS A 85 -0.35 19.80 -13.05
N PRO A 86 0.17 21.03 -13.02
CA PRO A 86 1.60 21.26 -12.78
C PRO A 86 2.01 20.70 -11.41
N LEU A 87 3.10 19.94 -11.34
CA LEU A 87 3.58 19.35 -10.07
C LEU A 87 3.96 20.41 -9.02
N GLY A 88 4.43 21.57 -9.45
CA GLY A 88 4.91 22.65 -8.57
C GLY A 88 5.77 22.16 -7.41
N PRO A 89 6.82 21.34 -7.63
CA PRO A 89 7.54 20.69 -6.55
C PRO A 89 8.23 21.70 -5.63
N ARG A 90 8.20 21.43 -4.32
CA ARG A 90 8.86 22.25 -3.31
C ARG A 90 9.90 21.43 -2.57
N LEU A 91 11.14 21.89 -2.57
CA LEU A 91 12.18 21.41 -1.67
C LEU A 91 12.00 22.09 -0.31
N ARG A 92 11.92 21.30 0.76
CA ARG A 92 11.67 21.78 2.13
C ARG A 92 12.92 21.68 3.00
N ASP A 93 13.64 20.57 2.91
CA ASP A 93 14.83 20.32 3.71
C ASP A 93 15.80 19.38 2.98
N THR A 94 17.07 19.37 3.39
CA THR A 94 18.10 18.46 2.88
C THR A 94 18.97 17.95 4.02
N ILE A 95 18.96 16.64 4.23
CA ILE A 95 19.74 15.94 5.26
C ILE A 95 20.90 15.23 4.58
N ARG A 96 22.13 15.51 5.04
CA ARG A 96 23.33 14.76 4.60
C ARG A 96 23.44 13.45 5.36
N GLN A 97 23.75 12.39 4.64
CA GLN A 97 23.99 11.05 5.16
C GLN A 97 25.36 10.55 4.63
N ASP A 98 25.82 9.41 5.14
CA ASP A 98 27.05 8.78 4.64
C ASP A 98 26.81 8.16 3.26
N GLY A 99 27.34 8.79 2.21
CA GLY A 99 27.30 8.35 0.82
C GLY A 99 26.06 8.78 0.02
N TYR A 100 25.16 9.58 0.60
CA TYR A 100 23.96 10.10 -0.07
C TYR A 100 23.36 11.30 0.68
N ARG A 101 22.36 11.95 0.08
CA ARG A 101 21.51 12.96 0.74
C ARG A 101 20.04 12.58 0.67
N ILE A 102 19.25 13.06 1.64
CA ILE A 102 17.80 12.97 1.63
C ILE A 102 17.23 14.38 1.44
N GLU A 103 16.42 14.58 0.42
CA GLU A 103 15.66 15.81 0.18
C GLU A 103 14.20 15.59 0.60
N SER A 104 13.69 16.42 1.52
CA SER A 104 12.26 16.46 1.84
C SER A 104 11.54 17.33 0.84
N VAL A 105 10.54 16.77 0.17
CA VAL A 105 9.82 17.42 -0.92
C VAL A 105 8.32 17.25 -0.79
N ASP A 106 7.57 18.12 -1.46
CA ASP A 106 6.16 17.86 -1.77
C ASP A 106 5.80 18.35 -3.18
N TYR A 107 4.81 17.71 -3.80
CA TYR A 107 4.36 18.01 -5.17
C TYR A 107 2.85 17.79 -5.33
N GLU A 108 2.22 18.50 -6.27
CA GLU A 108 0.78 18.41 -6.53
C GLU A 108 0.41 17.19 -7.35
N VAL A 109 -0.54 16.43 -6.83
CA VAL A 109 -1.15 15.29 -7.50
C VAL A 109 -2.49 15.66 -8.14
N GLU A 110 -3.23 16.56 -7.48
CA GLU A 110 -4.44 17.22 -7.96
C GLU A 110 -4.40 18.69 -7.47
N PRO A 111 -5.19 19.61 -8.06
CA PRO A 111 -5.21 21.00 -7.61
C PRO A 111 -5.51 21.11 -6.10
N GLY A 112 -4.54 21.58 -5.32
CA GLY A 112 -4.64 21.72 -3.87
C GLY A 112 -4.41 20.44 -3.05
N ASP A 113 -4.16 19.29 -3.69
CA ASP A 113 -3.77 18.05 -3.01
C ASP A 113 -2.29 17.75 -3.30
N ARG A 114 -1.50 17.60 -2.24
CA ARG A 114 -0.05 17.44 -2.31
C ARG A 114 0.39 16.16 -1.64
N VAL A 115 1.33 15.47 -2.27
CA VAL A 115 2.01 14.32 -1.69
C VAL A 115 3.35 14.77 -1.17
N ALA A 116 3.59 14.51 0.13
CA ALA A 116 4.90 14.64 0.73
C ALA A 116 5.76 13.41 0.38
N GLY A 117 7.04 13.62 0.16
CA GLY A 117 7.99 12.57 -0.18
C GLY A 117 9.40 12.87 0.30
N LEU A 118 10.20 11.81 0.40
CA LEU A 118 11.63 11.88 0.65
C LEU A 118 12.35 11.34 -0.60
N VAL A 119 13.26 12.14 -1.15
CA VAL A 119 14.09 11.74 -2.30
C VAL A 119 15.50 11.48 -1.79
N MET A 120 16.02 10.29 -2.02
CA MET A 120 17.36 9.90 -1.62
C MET A 120 18.24 9.86 -2.86
N ILE A 121 19.34 10.61 -2.82
CA ILE A 121 20.21 10.81 -3.99
C ILE A 121 21.64 10.43 -3.60
N PRO A 122 22.26 9.44 -4.25
CA PRO A 122 23.64 9.05 -3.96
C PRO A 122 24.61 10.22 -4.18
N ASP A 123 25.71 10.24 -3.43
CA ASP A 123 26.77 11.22 -3.69
C ASP A 123 27.35 11.01 -5.09
N GLY A 124 27.64 12.12 -5.78
CA GLY A 124 28.12 12.12 -7.17
C GLY A 124 27.04 11.95 -8.24
N VAL A 125 25.77 11.76 -7.87
CA VAL A 125 24.64 11.79 -8.81
C VAL A 125 24.07 13.20 -8.91
N ASP A 126 24.04 13.73 -10.14
CA ASP A 126 23.57 15.06 -10.50
C ASP A 126 23.04 15.10 -11.95
N ALA A 127 22.85 16.30 -12.50
CA ALA A 127 22.36 16.50 -13.86
C ALA A 127 23.30 15.95 -14.95
N ASP A 128 24.62 15.99 -14.70
CA ASP A 128 25.64 15.54 -15.65
C ASP A 128 25.92 14.04 -15.50
N HIS A 129 25.64 13.48 -14.32
CA HIS A 129 25.81 12.08 -13.96
C HIS A 129 24.51 11.49 -13.38
N PRO A 130 23.41 11.42 -14.17
CA PRO A 130 22.14 10.92 -13.67
C PRO A 130 22.21 9.41 -13.42
N ALA A 131 21.35 8.90 -12.54
CA ALA A 131 21.28 7.48 -12.18
C ALA A 131 19.88 6.89 -12.42
N PRO A 132 19.74 5.56 -12.56
CA PRO A 132 18.44 4.90 -12.55
C PRO A 132 17.70 5.18 -11.23
N ALA A 133 16.37 5.18 -11.27
CA ALA A 133 15.55 5.49 -10.10
C ALA A 133 14.64 4.34 -9.68
N VAL A 134 14.29 4.30 -8.39
CA VAL A 134 13.30 3.39 -7.84
C VAL A 134 12.29 4.17 -6.99
N ALA A 135 11.01 4.07 -7.34
CA ALA A 135 9.95 4.52 -6.46
C ALA A 135 9.62 3.42 -5.44
N VAL A 136 9.62 3.77 -4.15
CA VAL A 136 9.41 2.83 -3.05
C VAL A 136 8.08 3.10 -2.36
N TRP A 137 7.19 2.12 -2.39
CA TRP A 137 5.88 2.17 -1.75
C TRP A 137 5.95 1.51 -0.37
N HIS A 138 5.66 2.27 0.68
CA HIS A 138 5.72 1.79 2.06
C HIS A 138 4.56 0.83 2.39
N GLN A 139 4.74 0.04 3.44
CA GLN A 139 3.74 -0.86 3.98
C GLN A 139 2.69 -0.12 4.82
N HIS A 140 1.63 -0.84 5.21
CA HIS A 140 0.59 -0.28 6.08
C HIS A 140 0.87 -0.53 7.57
N ALA A 141 1.22 -1.76 7.96
CA ALA A 141 1.52 -2.21 9.33
C ALA A 141 0.56 -1.79 10.47
N GLY A 142 -0.64 -1.28 10.16
CA GLY A 142 -1.49 -0.58 11.13
C GLY A 142 -0.86 0.67 11.76
N GLN A 143 0.15 1.27 11.10
CA GLN A 143 0.98 2.35 11.65
C GLN A 143 0.89 3.60 10.77
N TRP A 144 -0.24 4.30 10.78
CA TRP A 144 -0.46 5.50 9.93
C TRP A 144 0.53 6.65 10.17
N HIS A 145 1.27 6.66 11.28
CA HIS A 145 2.34 7.62 11.53
C HIS A 145 3.65 7.31 10.80
N LEU A 146 3.75 6.15 10.14
CA LEU A 146 4.88 5.74 9.31
C LEU A 146 4.44 5.68 7.86
N GLY A 147 4.98 6.57 7.04
CA GLY A 147 4.81 6.60 5.59
C GLY A 147 6.17 6.55 4.91
N LYS A 148 6.52 7.64 4.21
CA LYS A 148 7.82 7.83 3.55
C LYS A 148 9.02 7.66 4.48
N SER A 149 8.87 7.98 5.77
CA SER A 149 9.99 7.99 6.72
C SER A 149 10.54 6.59 7.03
N GLU A 150 9.73 5.54 6.93
CA GLU A 150 10.17 4.16 7.16
C GLU A 150 11.16 3.67 6.08
N PRO A 151 10.80 3.63 4.78
CA PRO A 151 11.76 3.22 3.75
C PRO A 151 12.96 4.15 3.62
N ALA A 152 12.82 5.43 4.01
CA ALA A 152 13.94 6.37 4.06
C ALA A 152 14.88 6.16 5.26
N GLY A 153 14.57 5.23 6.18
CA GLY A 153 15.40 4.89 7.34
C GLY A 153 15.45 5.95 8.43
N LEU A 154 14.45 6.83 8.47
CA LEU A 154 14.34 7.86 9.50
C LEU A 154 13.52 7.37 10.70
N LEU A 155 12.57 6.46 10.47
CA LEU A 155 11.68 5.89 11.47
C LEU A 155 11.38 4.41 11.12
N GLY A 156 10.57 3.74 11.95
CA GLY A 156 10.05 2.40 11.67
C GLY A 156 11.08 1.26 11.81
N ASP A 157 10.72 0.10 11.26
CA ASP A 157 11.52 -1.12 11.38
C ASP A 157 12.71 -1.09 10.40
N PRO A 158 13.96 -1.33 10.85
CA PRO A 158 15.13 -1.46 9.98
C PRO A 158 14.99 -2.44 8.82
N MET A 159 14.18 -3.51 8.96
CA MET A 159 13.87 -4.44 7.87
C MET A 159 13.26 -3.72 6.66
N HIS A 160 12.56 -2.61 6.88
CA HIS A 160 11.85 -1.87 5.84
C HIS A 160 12.57 -0.61 5.39
N HIS A 161 13.82 -0.36 5.82
CA HIS A 161 14.68 0.73 5.34
C HIS A 161 15.20 0.48 3.91
N THR A 162 14.32 0.02 3.02
CA THR A 162 14.65 -0.43 1.67
C THR A 162 15.10 0.72 0.77
N GLY A 163 14.62 1.95 1.02
CA GLY A 163 15.13 3.12 0.33
C GLY A 163 16.59 3.42 0.66
N VAL A 164 16.98 3.29 1.93
CA VAL A 164 18.39 3.38 2.35
C VAL A 164 19.25 2.32 1.67
N ALA A 165 18.73 1.09 1.59
CA ALA A 165 19.47 0.02 0.94
C ALA A 165 19.64 0.29 -0.57
N LEU A 166 18.59 0.76 -1.26
CA LEU A 166 18.64 1.04 -2.70
C LEU A 166 19.49 2.26 -3.06
N VAL A 167 19.45 3.34 -2.27
CA VAL A 167 20.30 4.51 -2.54
C VAL A 167 21.78 4.14 -2.41
N LYS A 168 22.13 3.28 -1.46
CA LYS A 168 23.50 2.75 -1.29
C LYS A 168 23.94 1.83 -2.43
N GLU A 169 23.01 1.25 -3.17
CA GLU A 169 23.34 0.54 -4.40
C GLU A 169 23.65 1.54 -5.54
N GLY A 170 23.22 2.79 -5.46
CA GLY A 170 23.41 3.83 -6.49
C GLY A 170 22.14 4.19 -7.27
N TYR A 171 20.95 3.93 -6.72
CA TYR A 171 19.68 4.39 -7.29
C TYR A 171 19.28 5.75 -6.71
N VAL A 172 18.64 6.61 -7.50
CA VAL A 172 17.81 7.69 -6.94
C VAL A 172 16.52 7.06 -6.42
N VAL A 173 16.15 7.33 -5.17
CA VAL A 173 14.98 6.70 -4.55
C VAL A 173 13.95 7.76 -4.18
N LEU A 174 12.68 7.53 -4.52
CA LEU A 174 11.56 8.32 -4.00
C LEU A 174 10.72 7.46 -3.06
N CYS A 175 10.54 7.93 -1.83
CA CYS A 175 9.60 7.39 -0.86
C CYS A 175 8.47 8.41 -0.65
N PRO A 176 7.26 8.22 -1.20
CA PRO A 176 6.13 9.11 -0.96
C PRO A 176 5.17 8.59 0.11
N ASP A 177 4.44 9.50 0.75
CA ASP A 177 3.33 9.15 1.64
C ASP A 177 2.12 8.65 0.85
N ALA A 178 1.63 7.45 1.20
CA ALA A 178 0.31 7.01 0.77
C ALA A 178 -0.79 7.89 1.41
N LEU A 179 -1.98 7.90 0.79
CA LEU A 179 -3.14 8.62 1.32
C LEU A 179 -3.43 8.17 2.76
N CYS A 180 -3.64 9.12 3.68
CA CYS A 180 -3.85 8.91 5.11
C CYS A 180 -2.61 8.54 5.94
N PHE A 181 -1.40 8.54 5.36
CA PHE A 181 -0.17 8.22 6.08
C PHE A 181 0.69 9.44 6.32
N GLU A 182 1.36 9.43 7.47
CA GLU A 182 2.35 10.41 7.93
C GLU A 182 1.88 11.86 7.75
N GLU A 183 2.43 12.62 6.80
CA GLU A 183 2.04 14.02 6.59
C GLU A 183 0.67 14.19 5.91
N ARG A 184 0.11 13.10 5.38
CA ARG A 184 -1.21 13.07 4.75
C ARG A 184 -2.30 12.60 5.71
N GLN A 185 -2.07 12.64 7.03
CA GLN A 185 -3.09 12.41 8.04
C GLN A 185 -3.97 13.65 8.25
N HIS A 186 -5.19 13.43 8.75
CA HIS A 186 -6.09 14.51 9.16
C HIS A 186 -5.83 14.90 10.62
N PRO A 187 -5.79 16.21 10.96
CA PRO A 187 -5.50 16.65 12.33
C PRO A 187 -6.54 16.18 13.36
N ASP A 188 -7.81 16.17 12.98
CA ASP A 188 -8.92 15.85 13.90
C ASP A 188 -9.43 14.39 13.80
N LEU A 189 -9.09 13.68 12.72
CA LEU A 189 -9.54 12.31 12.47
C LEU A 189 -8.29 11.45 12.30
N ALA A 190 -8.00 10.61 13.30
CA ALA A 190 -6.70 9.96 13.38
C ALA A 190 -6.71 8.53 12.80
N GLY A 191 -5.58 8.15 12.20
CA GLY A 191 -5.26 6.79 11.78
C GLY A 191 -6.36 6.10 10.97
N GLY A 192 -6.70 4.86 11.33
CA GLY A 192 -7.64 4.03 10.58
C GLY A 192 -9.07 4.58 10.50
N ALA A 193 -9.45 5.51 11.37
CA ALA A 193 -10.74 6.19 11.24
C ALA A 193 -10.74 7.15 10.03
N PHE A 194 -9.64 7.85 9.80
CA PHE A 194 -9.49 8.73 8.64
C PHE A 194 -9.33 7.94 7.35
N GLU A 195 -8.54 6.88 7.37
CA GLU A 195 -8.41 5.99 6.21
C GLU A 195 -9.75 5.37 5.80
N ARG A 196 -10.53 4.88 6.79
CA ARG A 196 -11.89 4.40 6.53
C ARG A 196 -12.79 5.50 5.99
N PHE A 197 -12.70 6.71 6.51
CA PHE A 197 -13.46 7.85 6.01
C PHE A 197 -13.12 8.14 4.55
N GLU A 198 -11.83 8.21 4.19
CA GLU A 198 -11.40 8.43 2.81
C GLU A 198 -11.83 7.30 1.87
N PHE A 199 -11.76 6.04 2.32
CA PHE A 199 -12.30 4.91 1.57
C PHE A 199 -13.79 5.08 1.27
N LEU A 200 -14.60 5.38 2.28
CA LEU A 200 -16.05 5.58 2.12
C LEU A 200 -16.36 6.81 1.27
N ARG A 201 -15.61 7.91 1.44
CA ARG A 201 -15.74 9.15 0.66
C ARG A 201 -15.51 8.88 -0.82
N LEU A 202 -14.46 8.13 -1.16
CA LEU A 202 -14.16 7.74 -2.54
C LEU A 202 -15.26 6.84 -3.11
N VAL A 203 -15.71 5.84 -2.35
CA VAL A 203 -16.80 4.93 -2.78
C VAL A 203 -18.08 5.72 -3.11
N VAL A 204 -18.47 6.67 -2.25
CA VAL A 204 -19.61 7.56 -2.51
C VAL A 204 -19.41 8.42 -3.76
N ALA A 205 -18.17 8.84 -4.02
CA ALA A 205 -17.81 9.57 -5.24
C ALA A 205 -17.69 8.67 -6.49
N GLY A 206 -18.02 7.38 -6.39
CA GLY A 206 -17.92 6.42 -7.49
C GLY A 206 -16.48 6.00 -7.83
N LYS A 207 -15.55 6.16 -6.89
CA LYS A 207 -14.14 5.82 -7.03
C LYS A 207 -13.70 4.83 -5.97
N SER A 208 -12.64 4.08 -6.26
CA SER A 208 -11.96 3.22 -5.28
C SER A 208 -10.77 3.95 -4.66
N MET A 209 -10.30 3.48 -3.50
CA MET A 209 -9.03 3.96 -2.95
C MET A 209 -7.85 3.63 -3.87
N ALA A 210 -7.86 2.46 -4.52
CA ALA A 210 -6.89 2.10 -5.54
C ALA A 210 -6.78 3.14 -6.66
N TRP A 211 -7.90 3.71 -7.15
CA TRP A 211 -7.87 4.78 -8.15
C TRP A 211 -7.07 5.98 -7.66
N LYS A 212 -7.29 6.42 -6.42
CA LYS A 212 -6.58 7.56 -5.85
C LYS A 212 -5.10 7.23 -5.63
N ASN A 213 -4.77 6.03 -5.15
CA ASN A 213 -3.37 5.63 -5.00
C ASN A 213 -2.66 5.53 -6.36
N ILE A 214 -3.29 4.97 -7.39
CA ILE A 214 -2.72 4.90 -8.75
C ILE A 214 -2.46 6.30 -9.29
N LEU A 215 -3.40 7.24 -9.12
CA LEU A 215 -3.18 8.62 -9.50
C LEU A 215 -1.96 9.21 -8.79
N ASP A 216 -1.90 9.11 -7.46
CA ASP A 216 -0.79 9.64 -6.66
C ASP A 216 0.56 9.05 -7.08
N MET A 217 0.59 7.73 -7.32
CA MET A 217 1.80 7.05 -7.76
C MET A 217 2.22 7.47 -9.19
N ARG A 218 1.28 7.63 -10.13
CA ARG A 218 1.60 8.13 -11.49
C ARG A 218 2.21 9.53 -11.43
N ARG A 219 1.71 10.37 -10.52
CA ARG A 219 2.25 11.71 -10.24
C ARG A 219 3.63 11.66 -9.57
N ALA A 220 3.88 10.66 -8.73
CA ALA A 220 5.21 10.38 -8.20
C ALA A 220 6.21 10.01 -9.32
N ILE A 221 5.78 9.23 -10.32
CA ILE A 221 6.60 8.92 -11.51
C ILE A 221 6.80 10.16 -12.39
N ASP A 222 5.79 11.04 -12.55
CA ASP A 222 5.97 12.33 -13.22
C ASP A 222 7.08 13.16 -12.54
N TYR A 223 7.05 13.22 -11.21
CA TYR A 223 8.05 13.93 -10.42
C TYR A 223 9.46 13.36 -10.62
N LEU A 224 9.62 12.04 -10.47
CA LEU A 224 10.92 11.38 -10.70
C LEU A 224 11.44 11.63 -12.13
N SER A 225 10.57 11.55 -13.12
CA SER A 225 10.93 11.72 -14.54
C SER A 225 11.40 13.14 -14.88
N GLN A 226 11.09 14.14 -14.05
CA GLN A 226 11.50 15.54 -14.22
C GLN A 226 12.76 15.90 -13.42
N ARG A 227 13.27 15.00 -12.57
CA ARG A 227 14.47 15.24 -11.77
C ARG A 227 15.72 15.14 -12.65
N PRO A 228 16.64 16.12 -12.59
CA PRO A 228 17.88 16.06 -13.36
C PRO A 228 18.78 14.90 -12.94
N GLU A 229 18.68 14.41 -11.70
CA GLU A 229 19.45 13.28 -11.19
C GLU A 229 18.95 11.91 -11.70
N VAL A 230 17.81 11.87 -12.38
CA VAL A 230 17.13 10.65 -12.77
C VAL A 230 17.27 10.39 -14.26
N GLN A 231 17.71 9.19 -14.61
CA GLN A 231 17.59 8.64 -15.96
C GLN A 231 16.12 8.29 -16.21
N ALA A 232 15.35 9.21 -16.80
CA ALA A 232 13.90 9.08 -16.95
C ALA A 232 13.43 7.79 -17.65
N GLY A 233 14.26 7.19 -18.51
CA GLY A 233 13.99 5.90 -19.17
C GLY A 233 14.31 4.66 -18.33
N ARG A 234 14.78 4.80 -17.09
CA ARG A 234 15.22 3.71 -16.19
C ARG A 234 14.64 3.91 -14.79
N ILE A 235 13.32 3.87 -14.70
CA ILE A 235 12.58 3.93 -13.45
C ILE A 235 12.01 2.55 -13.15
N GLY A 236 12.27 2.02 -11.95
CA GLY A 236 11.58 0.86 -11.41
C GLY A 236 10.71 1.21 -10.21
N CYS A 237 9.99 0.24 -9.69
CA CYS A 237 9.34 0.39 -8.39
C CYS A 237 9.47 -0.86 -7.52
N TYR A 238 9.43 -0.63 -6.21
CA TYR A 238 9.44 -1.65 -5.18
C TYR A 238 8.35 -1.33 -4.16
N GLY A 239 7.71 -2.36 -3.60
CA GLY A 239 6.86 -2.15 -2.43
C GLY A 239 6.67 -3.38 -1.57
N HIS A 240 6.43 -3.15 -0.28
CA HIS A 240 6.16 -4.18 0.73
C HIS A 240 4.76 -4.06 1.33
N SER A 241 4.09 -5.17 1.59
CA SER A 241 2.71 -5.26 2.08
C SER A 241 1.74 -4.50 1.16
N MET A 242 1.03 -3.51 1.70
CA MET A 242 0.30 -2.51 0.92
C MET A 242 1.13 -1.90 -0.23
N GLY A 243 2.45 -1.73 -0.05
CA GLY A 243 3.34 -1.30 -1.11
C GLY A 243 3.44 -2.30 -2.28
N SER A 244 3.36 -3.60 -2.02
CA SER A 244 3.27 -4.61 -3.09
C SER A 244 1.92 -4.50 -3.81
N THR A 245 0.83 -4.30 -3.06
CA THR A 245 -0.49 -3.94 -3.63
C THR A 245 -0.37 -2.75 -4.58
N HIS A 246 0.29 -1.69 -4.13
CA HIS A 246 0.57 -0.50 -4.94
C HIS A 246 1.38 -0.82 -6.20
N THR A 247 2.42 -1.66 -6.10
CA THR A 247 3.24 -2.09 -7.25
C THR A 247 2.39 -2.70 -8.37
N TRP A 248 1.59 -3.73 -8.06
CA TRP A 248 0.79 -4.38 -9.09
C TRP A 248 -0.45 -3.57 -9.49
N LEU A 249 -0.90 -2.61 -8.67
CA LEU A 249 -1.95 -1.65 -9.03
C LEU A 249 -1.48 -0.60 -10.04
N ILE A 250 -0.33 0.04 -9.84
CA ILE A 250 0.17 1.07 -10.78
C ILE A 250 0.66 0.45 -12.09
N GLY A 251 1.21 -0.76 -12.02
CA GLY A 251 1.85 -1.43 -13.15
C GLY A 251 1.08 -1.25 -14.45
N PRO A 252 -0.19 -1.66 -14.57
CA PRO A 252 -0.98 -1.57 -15.81
C PRO A 252 -1.20 -0.15 -16.37
N TRP A 253 -0.88 0.92 -15.62
CA TRP A 253 -1.25 2.30 -15.93
C TRP A 253 -0.07 3.25 -16.15
N ASP A 254 1.16 2.83 -15.87
CA ASP A 254 2.35 3.66 -16.08
C ASP A 254 3.49 2.87 -16.74
N GLU A 255 3.62 3.02 -18.05
CA GLU A 255 4.60 2.31 -18.88
C GLU A 255 6.04 2.78 -18.66
N ARG A 256 6.24 3.94 -18.01
CA ARG A 256 7.58 4.46 -17.68
C ARG A 256 8.27 3.62 -16.61
N ILE A 257 7.50 2.85 -15.85
CA ILE A 257 8.04 1.88 -14.90
C ILE A 257 8.53 0.66 -15.70
N GLY A 258 9.85 0.58 -15.88
CA GLY A 258 10.53 -0.46 -16.64
C GLY A 258 10.72 -1.78 -15.91
N CYS A 259 10.63 -1.80 -14.57
CA CYS A 259 10.59 -3.04 -13.80
C CYS A 259 9.87 -2.86 -12.46
N LEU A 260 9.23 -3.93 -11.98
CA LEU A 260 8.35 -3.92 -10.82
C LEU A 260 8.73 -5.02 -9.85
N VAL A 261 8.76 -4.70 -8.56
CA VAL A 261 9.00 -5.67 -7.49
C VAL A 261 7.95 -5.51 -6.39
N GLY A 262 7.18 -6.57 -6.14
CA GLY A 262 6.28 -6.68 -4.99
C GLY A 262 6.82 -7.68 -3.99
N ASN A 263 6.90 -7.30 -2.71
CA ASN A 263 7.28 -8.22 -1.64
C ASN A 263 6.15 -8.34 -0.63
N CYS A 264 5.37 -9.43 -0.68
CA CYS A 264 4.11 -9.64 0.05
C CYS A 264 3.20 -8.42 -0.14
N CYS A 265 2.09 -8.39 -0.85
CA CYS A 265 1.06 -9.38 -0.92
C CYS A 265 0.39 -9.38 -2.30
N LEU A 266 -0.37 -10.45 -2.54
CA LEU A 266 -1.30 -10.63 -3.65
C LEU A 266 -2.60 -11.22 -3.06
N PRO A 267 -3.41 -10.41 -2.35
CA PRO A 267 -4.62 -10.89 -1.69
C PRO A 267 -5.73 -11.06 -2.73
N THR A 268 -6.03 -12.30 -3.13
CA THR A 268 -7.14 -12.56 -4.06
C THR A 268 -8.48 -12.31 -3.36
N TYR A 269 -9.51 -11.90 -4.11
CA TYR A 269 -10.87 -11.77 -3.61
C TYR A 269 -11.42 -13.10 -3.13
N ALA A 270 -11.08 -14.20 -3.83
CA ALA A 270 -11.40 -15.55 -3.39
C ALA A 270 -10.84 -15.83 -1.98
N ALA A 271 -9.56 -15.52 -1.76
CA ALA A 271 -8.92 -15.69 -0.45
C ALA A 271 -9.54 -14.78 0.61
N ILE A 272 -9.75 -13.50 0.29
CA ILE A 272 -10.35 -12.51 1.20
C ILE A 272 -11.71 -13.00 1.69
N HIS A 273 -12.58 -13.44 0.79
CA HIS A 273 -13.92 -13.91 1.15
C HIS A 273 -13.88 -15.23 1.91
N ARG A 274 -13.06 -16.21 1.47
CA ARG A 274 -12.95 -17.52 2.12
C ARG A 274 -12.41 -17.42 3.55
N THR A 275 -11.47 -16.51 3.77
CA THR A 275 -10.76 -16.37 5.06
C THR A 275 -11.29 -15.21 5.93
N HIS A 276 -12.26 -14.44 5.43
CA HIS A 276 -12.77 -13.22 6.06
C HIS A 276 -11.66 -12.20 6.38
N LEU A 277 -10.67 -12.08 5.49
CA LEU A 277 -9.52 -11.21 5.68
C LEU A 277 -9.91 -9.73 5.57
N LEU A 278 -9.67 -8.97 6.62
CA LEU A 278 -9.74 -7.51 6.56
C LEU A 278 -8.37 -6.99 6.09
N HIS A 279 -8.27 -6.71 4.80
CA HIS A 279 -7.04 -6.22 4.17
C HIS A 279 -7.03 -4.68 4.06
N CYS A 280 -5.92 -4.08 3.57
CA CYS A 280 -5.89 -2.65 3.29
C CYS A 280 -6.86 -2.24 2.17
N PHE A 281 -7.45 -1.06 2.32
CA PHE A 281 -8.54 -0.54 1.49
C PHE A 281 -8.30 -0.49 -0.03
N PRO A 282 -7.07 -0.28 -0.55
CA PRO A 282 -6.83 -0.31 -2.00
C PRO A 282 -7.18 -1.64 -2.66
N ASN A 283 -7.24 -2.75 -1.91
CA ASN A 283 -7.62 -4.04 -2.50
C ASN A 283 -9.12 -4.12 -2.83
N PHE A 284 -9.98 -3.37 -2.14
CA PHE A 284 -11.42 -3.45 -2.32
C PHE A 284 -11.89 -2.53 -3.46
N ILE A 285 -11.84 -3.05 -4.68
CA ILE A 285 -12.28 -2.34 -5.90
C ILE A 285 -13.75 -2.72 -6.18
N PRO A 286 -14.72 -1.80 -6.03
CA PRO A 286 -16.14 -2.11 -6.20
C PRO A 286 -16.47 -2.70 -7.57
N GLY A 287 -17.19 -3.82 -7.60
CA GLY A 287 -17.66 -4.46 -8.83
C GLY A 287 -16.63 -5.30 -9.58
N LEU A 288 -15.35 -5.28 -9.20
CA LEU A 288 -14.29 -5.94 -9.98
C LEU A 288 -14.43 -7.47 -10.01
N ALA A 289 -14.92 -8.08 -8.94
CA ALA A 289 -15.09 -9.53 -8.82
C ALA A 289 -16.01 -10.15 -9.90
N ALA A 290 -16.81 -9.34 -10.61
CA ALA A 290 -17.60 -9.79 -11.75
C ALA A 290 -16.76 -10.02 -13.03
N TYR A 291 -15.53 -9.52 -13.07
CA TYR A 291 -14.66 -9.51 -14.25
C TYR A 291 -13.32 -10.20 -14.03
N GLY A 292 -12.80 -10.21 -12.81
CA GLY A 292 -11.53 -10.85 -12.47
C GLY A 292 -11.10 -10.59 -11.03
N ASP A 293 -9.84 -10.91 -10.73
CA ASP A 293 -9.25 -10.87 -9.39
C ASP A 293 -7.87 -10.17 -9.44
N THR A 294 -7.21 -9.98 -8.29
CA THR A 294 -5.92 -9.29 -8.18
C THR A 294 -4.79 -9.88 -9.04
N PRO A 295 -4.70 -11.21 -9.29
CA PRO A 295 -3.72 -11.75 -10.24
C PRO A 295 -4.00 -11.35 -11.68
N ASP A 296 -5.27 -11.13 -12.06
CA ASP A 296 -5.63 -10.62 -13.40
C ASP A 296 -5.14 -9.17 -13.58
N ILE A 297 -5.11 -8.37 -12.51
CA ILE A 297 -4.53 -7.01 -12.53
C ILE A 297 -3.01 -7.10 -12.75
N ALA A 298 -2.32 -7.93 -11.97
CA ALA A 298 -0.88 -8.12 -12.12
C ALA A 298 -0.50 -8.67 -13.51
N ALA A 299 -1.33 -9.54 -14.09
CA ALA A 299 -1.13 -10.07 -15.43
C ALA A 299 -1.13 -9.00 -16.54
N LEU A 300 -1.83 -7.87 -16.35
CA LEU A 300 -1.83 -6.74 -17.29
C LEU A 300 -0.48 -6.01 -17.38
N ILE A 301 0.49 -6.34 -16.53
CA ILE A 301 1.84 -5.76 -16.54
C ILE A 301 2.69 -6.35 -17.67
N ALA A 302 2.39 -7.58 -18.09
CA ALA A 302 3.07 -8.21 -19.21
C ALA A 302 3.08 -7.28 -20.45
N PRO A 303 4.22 -7.16 -21.16
CA PRO A 303 5.43 -7.98 -21.05
C PRO A 303 6.51 -7.40 -20.10
N ARG A 304 6.22 -6.40 -19.26
CA ARG A 304 7.28 -5.73 -18.47
C ARG A 304 7.76 -6.57 -17.29
N PRO A 305 9.06 -6.53 -16.94
CA PRO A 305 9.62 -7.28 -15.82
C PRO A 305 8.87 -7.11 -14.49
N LEU A 306 8.32 -8.20 -13.94
CA LEU A 306 7.67 -8.28 -12.63
C LEU A 306 8.26 -9.40 -11.78
N LEU A 307 8.72 -9.06 -10.58
CA LEU A 307 9.08 -10.00 -9.52
C LEU A 307 8.06 -9.91 -8.37
N LEU A 308 7.52 -11.05 -7.95
CA LEU A 308 6.68 -11.16 -6.75
C LEU A 308 7.30 -12.13 -5.72
N ASN A 309 7.59 -11.62 -4.52
CA ASN A 309 8.07 -12.41 -3.39
C ASN A 309 6.94 -12.66 -2.38
N PHE A 310 6.86 -13.87 -1.81
CA PHE A 310 5.84 -14.29 -0.85
C PHE A 310 6.42 -15.16 0.26
N GLY A 311 5.94 -14.98 1.49
CA GLY A 311 6.11 -15.97 2.56
C GLY A 311 5.00 -17.02 2.49
N GLU A 312 5.34 -18.32 2.55
CA GLU A 312 4.35 -19.40 2.46
C GLU A 312 3.26 -19.34 3.55
N THR A 313 3.60 -18.81 4.72
CA THR A 313 2.71 -18.76 5.89
C THR A 313 2.10 -17.37 6.13
N ASP A 314 2.28 -16.44 5.18
CA ASP A 314 1.69 -15.10 5.25
C ASP A 314 0.15 -15.15 5.18
N SER A 315 -0.53 -14.87 6.29
CA SER A 315 -1.99 -14.82 6.34
C SER A 315 -2.61 -13.70 5.52
N GLY A 316 -1.84 -12.66 5.16
CA GLY A 316 -2.24 -11.58 4.26
C GLY A 316 -2.30 -12.01 2.79
N SER A 317 -1.73 -13.16 2.45
CA SER A 317 -1.78 -13.76 1.12
C SER A 317 -1.83 -15.28 1.23
N PRO A 318 -3.02 -15.84 1.50
CA PRO A 318 -3.19 -17.28 1.67
C PRO A 318 -2.59 -18.08 0.50
N ILE A 319 -1.74 -19.05 0.85
CA ILE A 319 -0.83 -19.70 -0.11
C ILE A 319 -1.51 -20.43 -1.27
N ALA A 320 -2.68 -21.01 -1.04
CA ALA A 320 -3.40 -21.74 -2.08
C ALA A 320 -3.72 -20.79 -3.25
N GLU A 321 -4.30 -19.63 -2.94
CA GLU A 321 -4.65 -18.62 -3.92
C GLU A 321 -3.43 -17.87 -4.47
N VAL A 322 -2.34 -17.74 -3.70
CA VAL A 322 -1.06 -17.22 -4.24
C VAL A 322 -0.53 -18.14 -5.34
N ARG A 323 -0.52 -19.46 -5.13
CA ARG A 323 -0.03 -20.43 -6.13
C ARG A 323 -0.87 -20.36 -7.42
N GLU A 324 -2.18 -20.36 -7.29
CA GLU A 324 -3.10 -20.20 -8.43
C GLU A 324 -2.91 -18.85 -9.14
N GLY A 325 -2.74 -17.77 -8.39
CA GLY A 325 -2.50 -16.43 -8.93
C GLY A 325 -1.18 -16.33 -9.70
N VAL A 326 -0.11 -16.92 -9.17
CA VAL A 326 1.21 -16.97 -9.82
C VAL A 326 1.14 -17.73 -11.14
N GLU A 327 0.45 -18.87 -11.19
CA GLU A 327 0.26 -19.62 -12.44
C GLU A 327 -0.46 -18.80 -13.50
N LYS A 328 -1.51 -18.05 -13.09
CA LYS A 328 -2.24 -17.17 -13.99
C LYS A 328 -1.36 -16.05 -14.55
N ILE A 329 -0.57 -15.39 -13.71
CA ILE A 329 0.34 -14.32 -14.15
C ILE A 329 1.40 -14.90 -15.10
N ALA A 330 2.01 -16.04 -14.75
CA ALA A 330 2.99 -16.71 -15.61
C ALA A 330 2.42 -17.06 -16.99
N ALA A 331 1.17 -17.51 -17.06
CA ALA A 331 0.50 -17.79 -18.33
C ALA A 331 0.34 -16.53 -19.21
N ALA A 332 0.05 -15.38 -18.61
CA ALA A 332 -0.03 -14.11 -19.34
C ALA A 332 1.32 -13.68 -19.93
N TYR A 333 2.42 -13.84 -19.18
CA TYR A 333 3.77 -13.57 -19.67
C TYR A 333 4.20 -14.55 -20.77
N ALA A 334 3.86 -15.83 -20.64
CA ALA A 334 4.09 -16.82 -21.69
C ALA A 334 3.32 -16.47 -22.97
N ALA A 335 2.04 -16.07 -22.86
CA ALA A 335 1.22 -15.62 -23.98
C ALA A 335 1.76 -14.33 -24.63
N ALA A 336 2.38 -13.44 -23.84
CA ALA A 336 3.06 -12.25 -24.32
C ALA A 336 4.47 -12.53 -24.91
N GLY A 337 4.92 -13.79 -24.91
CA GLY A 337 6.23 -14.19 -25.45
C GLY A 337 7.43 -13.74 -24.62
N THR A 338 7.23 -13.42 -23.34
CA THR A 338 8.29 -12.95 -22.41
C THR A 338 8.22 -13.68 -21.06
N PRO A 339 8.19 -15.02 -21.02
CA PRO A 339 8.10 -15.77 -19.76
C PRO A 339 9.23 -15.43 -18.77
N GLU A 340 10.41 -15.06 -19.26
CA GLU A 340 11.57 -14.63 -18.48
C GLU A 340 11.41 -13.27 -17.77
N HIS A 341 10.40 -12.49 -18.14
CA HIS A 341 10.07 -11.22 -17.50
C HIS A 341 9.12 -11.39 -16.29
N PHE A 342 8.76 -12.62 -15.92
CA PHE A 342 8.04 -12.89 -14.69
C PHE A 342 8.78 -13.88 -13.81
N GLU A 343 8.96 -13.51 -12.55
CA GLU A 343 9.47 -14.39 -11.52
C GLU A 343 8.59 -14.30 -10.27
N ALA A 344 8.25 -15.45 -9.69
CA ALA A 344 7.64 -15.52 -8.38
C ALA A 344 8.52 -16.37 -7.45
N PHE A 345 8.76 -15.88 -6.24
CA PHE A 345 9.48 -16.60 -5.21
C PHE A 345 8.61 -16.76 -3.97
N ILE A 346 8.32 -18.00 -3.62
CA ILE A 346 7.59 -18.36 -2.40
C ILE A 346 8.61 -18.99 -1.46
N GLU A 347 8.86 -18.37 -0.31
CA GLU A 347 9.78 -18.89 0.69
C GLU A 347 9.04 -19.81 1.67
N PRO A 348 9.44 -21.09 1.79
CA PRO A 348 8.81 -22.03 2.73
C PRO A 348 8.90 -21.56 4.18
N ASP A 349 7.89 -21.92 4.99
CA ASP A 349 7.85 -21.68 6.44
C ASP A 349 8.08 -20.21 6.85
N THR A 350 7.85 -19.26 5.92
CA THR A 350 8.14 -17.83 6.11
C THR A 350 6.84 -17.03 6.15
N GLY A 351 6.75 -16.07 7.07
CA GLY A 351 5.56 -15.24 7.28
C GLY A 351 5.55 -13.94 6.46
N HIS A 352 4.83 -12.94 6.96
CA HIS A 352 4.74 -11.60 6.35
C HIS A 352 6.00 -10.77 6.62
N VAL A 353 7.09 -11.02 5.88
CA VAL A 353 8.39 -10.37 6.09
C VAL A 353 9.08 -10.02 4.77
N LEU A 354 10.16 -9.23 4.84
CA LEU A 354 11.17 -9.16 3.78
C LEU A 354 12.39 -9.96 4.25
N SER A 355 12.50 -11.22 3.81
CA SER A 355 13.66 -12.04 4.15
C SER A 355 14.92 -11.60 3.41
N ALA A 356 16.09 -12.04 3.90
CA ALA A 356 17.35 -11.81 3.21
C ALA A 356 17.34 -12.36 1.78
N ARG A 357 16.71 -13.52 1.56
CA ARG A 357 16.64 -14.15 0.23
C ARG A 357 15.69 -13.39 -0.70
N MET A 358 14.54 -12.93 -0.19
CA MET A 358 13.63 -12.06 -0.95
C MET A 358 14.32 -10.76 -1.36
N TRP A 359 15.09 -10.17 -0.44
CA TRP A 359 15.84 -8.95 -0.71
C TRP A 359 16.96 -9.13 -1.74
N GLU A 360 17.70 -10.24 -1.67
CA GLU A 360 18.69 -10.61 -2.68
C GLU A 360 18.06 -10.66 -4.08
N LYS A 361 16.92 -11.37 -4.22
CA LYS A 361 16.17 -11.43 -5.48
C LYS A 361 15.71 -10.05 -5.95
N THR A 362 15.20 -9.21 -5.05
CA THR A 362 14.83 -7.82 -5.36
C THR A 362 16.00 -7.03 -5.95
N ARG A 363 17.18 -7.10 -5.31
CA ARG A 363 18.39 -6.40 -5.80
C ARG A 363 18.84 -6.93 -7.15
N GLU A 364 18.88 -8.25 -7.33
CA GLU A 364 19.25 -8.88 -8.60
C GLU A 364 18.31 -8.48 -9.74
N TRP A 365 17.00 -8.44 -9.47
CA TRP A 365 15.97 -8.06 -10.45
C TRP A 365 16.12 -6.59 -10.88
N LEU A 366 16.20 -5.67 -9.92
CA LEU A 366 16.40 -4.25 -10.19
C LEU A 366 17.73 -3.99 -10.92
N ALA A 367 18.81 -4.70 -10.56
CA ALA A 367 20.09 -4.57 -11.23
C ALA A 367 20.03 -5.08 -12.67
N ARG A 368 19.38 -6.23 -12.91
CA ARG A 368 19.20 -6.82 -14.24
C ARG A 368 18.46 -5.88 -15.18
N HIS A 369 17.37 -5.26 -14.72
CA HIS A 369 16.47 -4.50 -15.60
C HIS A 369 16.73 -2.99 -15.65
N LEU A 370 17.37 -2.39 -14.65
CA LEU A 370 17.65 -0.94 -14.65
C LEU A 370 19.10 -0.60 -14.98
N ARG A 371 20.08 -1.42 -14.56
CA ARG A 371 21.51 -1.09 -14.75
C ARG A 371 22.11 -1.67 -16.02
N ARG A 372 21.61 -2.82 -16.47
CA ARG A 372 22.20 -3.57 -17.60
C ARG A 372 21.46 -3.41 -18.93
N ALA A 373 20.38 -2.63 -18.96
CA ALA A 373 19.64 -2.33 -20.18
C ALA A 373 20.44 -1.44 -21.13
#